data_AF-A0A8C3PQM9-F1
#
_entry.id   AF-A0A8C3PQM9-F1
#
_cell.length_a   1.000
_cell.length_b   1.000
_cell.length_c   1.000
_cell.angle_alpha   90.00
_cell.angle_beta   90.00
_cell.angle_gamma   90.00
#
_symmetry.space_group_name_H-M   'P 1'
#
loop_
_entity.id
_entity.type
_entity.pdbx_description
1 polymer ?
#
loop_
_entity_poly.entity_id
_entity_poly.type
_entity_poly.pdbx_seq_one_letter_code
_entity_poly.pdbx_strand_id
1 'polypeptide(L)'
;MMGGKESCVSGQVPMTDLSCLAYVLEEWTVVEYLKKYLFHMIIALLTMSAILVVFIVPLTILFFIYLSNILLLIYQRNSEVKADPLSEVWDSARKTIASFWDIYARIWHGYELHGVENLPEGPGILVYYHGAIPIDYLYFLSRLFLWKKRLCLSVADHFVFRLPGLKLLLEVTGVMPGSREECLIALKNGHLVSVSPGGVREALFSDESYQLMWGNRKGFAQVALDAKVDFLDSCMKVLDCRLLLRMEDFQLNFAHTLGSQSLTIQT
;
A
#
# COMPACT_ATOMS: atom_id res chain seq x y z
N MET A 1 -32.54 -76.22 -61.25
CA MET A 1 -31.93 -75.33 -62.26
C MET A 1 -31.81 -73.94 -61.67
N MET A 2 -30.57 -73.44 -61.61
CA MET A 2 -30.13 -72.02 -61.67
C MET A 2 -30.70 -71.03 -60.64
N GLY A 3 -29.93 -70.38 -59.76
CA GLY A 3 -28.53 -69.97 -59.86
C GLY A 3 -28.37 -68.66 -60.62
N GLY A 4 -28.05 -67.57 -59.91
CA GLY A 4 -27.67 -66.26 -60.45
C GLY A 4 -27.86 -65.17 -59.38
N LYS A 5 -26.85 -64.87 -58.56
CA LYS A 5 -25.66 -64.01 -58.80
C LYS A 5 -25.95 -62.51 -58.63
N GLU A 6 -25.16 -61.94 -57.71
CA GLU A 6 -24.54 -60.60 -57.79
C GLU A 6 -25.49 -59.40 -57.65
N SER A 7 -25.11 -58.25 -57.08
CA SER A 7 -23.91 -57.76 -56.42
C SER A 7 -24.28 -56.40 -55.84
N CYS A 8 -23.50 -55.90 -54.88
CA CYS A 8 -23.55 -54.51 -54.42
C CYS A 8 -23.72 -53.51 -55.58
N VAL A 9 -24.77 -52.70 -55.53
CA VAL A 9 -24.81 -51.40 -56.22
C VAL A 9 -25.34 -50.39 -55.21
N SER A 10 -24.41 -49.69 -54.58
CA SER A 10 -24.42 -48.22 -54.44
C SER A 10 -25.80 -47.57 -54.62
N GLY A 11 -26.66 -47.67 -53.60
CA GLY A 11 -27.91 -46.92 -53.52
C GLY A 11 -27.67 -45.63 -52.75
N GLN A 12 -27.72 -44.51 -53.45
CA GLN A 12 -27.50 -43.14 -52.97
C GLN A 12 -28.12 -42.91 -51.58
N VAL A 13 -27.32 -42.45 -50.61
CA VAL A 13 -27.86 -41.78 -49.41
C VAL A 13 -28.81 -40.71 -49.92
N PRO A 14 -30.08 -40.68 -49.49
CA PRO A 14 -31.02 -39.69 -50.00
C PRO A 14 -30.41 -38.32 -49.70
N MET A 15 -30.29 -37.48 -50.73
CA MET A 15 -29.69 -36.14 -50.65
C MET A 15 -30.18 -35.34 -49.43
N THR A 16 -31.39 -35.64 -48.96
CA THR A 16 -32.02 -35.09 -47.75
C THR A 16 -31.30 -35.42 -46.44
N ASP A 17 -30.78 -36.64 -46.25
CA ASP A 17 -30.10 -37.04 -45.00
C ASP A 17 -28.70 -36.44 -44.92
N LEU A 18 -27.98 -36.41 -46.04
CA LEU A 18 -26.66 -35.76 -46.12
C LEU A 18 -26.79 -34.23 -45.97
N SER A 19 -27.83 -33.63 -46.54
CA SER A 19 -28.12 -32.20 -46.34
C SER A 19 -28.53 -31.88 -44.90
N CYS A 20 -29.26 -32.78 -44.23
CA CYS A 20 -29.66 -32.60 -42.83
C CYS A 20 -28.45 -32.69 -41.89
N LEU A 21 -27.58 -33.69 -42.09
CA LEU A 21 -26.32 -33.79 -41.34
C LEU A 21 -25.39 -32.60 -41.60
N ALA A 22 -25.29 -32.13 -42.85
CA ALA A 22 -24.51 -30.94 -43.17
C ALA A 22 -25.07 -29.69 -42.48
N TYR A 23 -26.39 -29.52 -42.44
CA TYR A 23 -27.06 -28.41 -41.75
C TYR A 23 -26.82 -28.43 -40.24
N VAL A 24 -26.96 -29.61 -39.60
CA VAL A 24 -26.71 -29.76 -38.16
C VAL A 24 -25.23 -29.53 -37.82
N LEU A 25 -24.30 -30.01 -38.65
CA LEU A 25 -22.86 -29.75 -38.49
C LEU A 25 -22.54 -28.26 -38.66
N GLU A 26 -23.13 -27.60 -39.67
CA GLU A 26 -22.97 -26.16 -39.89
C GLU A 26 -23.49 -25.37 -38.69
N GLU A 27 -24.69 -25.66 -38.19
CA GLU A 27 -25.26 -25.03 -37.00
C GLU A 27 -24.38 -25.26 -35.76
N TRP A 28 -23.84 -26.47 -35.58
CA TRP A 28 -22.94 -26.79 -34.47
C TRP A 28 -21.62 -26.00 -34.57
N THR A 29 -21.04 -25.88 -35.76
CA THR A 29 -19.82 -25.07 -35.98
C THR A 29 -20.07 -23.58 -35.79
N VAL A 30 -21.26 -23.07 -36.15
CA VAL A 30 -21.66 -21.68 -35.89
C VAL A 30 -21.81 -21.44 -34.39
N VAL A 31 -22.40 -22.37 -33.64
CA VAL A 31 -22.50 -22.29 -32.17
C VAL A 31 -21.12 -22.34 -31.52
N GLU A 32 -20.22 -23.21 -31.95
CA GLU A 32 -18.83 -23.25 -31.46
C GLU A 32 -18.07 -21.97 -31.79
N TYR A 33 -18.24 -21.44 -33.00
CA TYR A 33 -17.63 -20.18 -33.43
C TYR A 33 -18.17 -19.00 -32.61
N LEU A 34 -19.48 -18.94 -32.37
CA LEU A 34 -20.12 -17.91 -31.54
C LEU A 34 -19.64 -17.99 -30.09
N LYS A 35 -19.54 -19.20 -29.51
CA LYS A 35 -18.96 -19.41 -28.18
C LYS A 35 -17.52 -18.93 -28.11
N LYS A 36 -16.70 -19.24 -29.12
CA LYS A 36 -15.31 -18.76 -29.20
C LYS A 36 -15.27 -17.24 -29.29
N TYR A 37 -16.09 -16.62 -30.13
CA TYR A 37 -16.19 -15.16 -30.24
C TYR A 37 -16.61 -14.50 -28.93
N LEU A 38 -17.67 -14.99 -28.28
CA LEU A 38 -18.11 -14.52 -26.96
C LEU A 38 -17.01 -14.66 -25.91
N PHE A 39 -16.29 -15.79 -25.89
CA PHE A 39 -15.16 -16.01 -24.99
C PHE A 39 -14.04 -14.97 -25.19
N HIS A 40 -13.67 -14.67 -26.44
CA HIS A 40 -12.68 -13.64 -26.74
C HIS A 40 -13.17 -12.24 -26.35
N MET A 41 -14.45 -11.94 -26.57
CA MET A 41 -15.07 -10.68 -26.16
C MET A 41 -15.06 -10.50 -24.64
N ILE A 42 -15.38 -11.56 -23.89
CA ILE A 42 -15.33 -11.56 -22.41
C ILE A 42 -13.90 -11.33 -21.94
N ILE A 43 -12.91 -12.05 -22.50
CA ILE A 43 -11.50 -11.85 -22.15
C ILE A 43 -11.05 -10.42 -22.45
N ALA A 44 -11.40 -9.89 -23.62
CA ALA A 44 -11.07 -8.53 -23.99
C ALA A 44 -11.68 -7.52 -23.01
N LEU A 45 -12.96 -7.67 -22.67
CA LEU A 45 -13.64 -6.82 -21.70
C LEU A 45 -12.98 -6.88 -20.31
N LEU A 46 -12.69 -8.09 -19.82
CA LEU A 46 -12.01 -8.29 -18.53
C LEU A 46 -10.62 -7.64 -18.54
N THR A 47 -9.85 -7.83 -19.61
CA THR A 47 -8.51 -7.24 -19.76
C THR A 47 -8.59 -5.71 -19.77
N MET A 48 -9.51 -5.14 -20.54
CA MET A 48 -9.72 -3.69 -20.57
C MET A 48 -10.16 -3.14 -19.22
N SER A 49 -11.03 -3.86 -18.50
CA SER A 49 -11.46 -3.48 -17.16
C SER A 49 -10.31 -3.51 -16.14
N ALA A 50 -9.44 -4.53 -16.20
CA ALA A 50 -8.28 -4.64 -15.32
C ALA A 50 -7.29 -3.49 -15.57
N ILE A 51 -7.01 -3.19 -16.84
CA ILE A 51 -6.17 -2.04 -17.22
C ILE A 51 -6.78 -0.74 -16.68
N LEU A 52 -8.08 -0.55 -16.85
CA LEU A 52 -8.75 0.66 -16.37
C LEU A 52 -8.64 0.82 -14.84
N VAL A 53 -8.84 -0.25 -14.08
CA VAL A 53 -8.72 -0.25 -12.61
C VAL A 53 -7.31 0.17 -12.17
N VAL A 54 -6.26 -0.35 -12.82
CA VAL A 54 -4.85 -0.02 -12.52
C VAL A 54 -4.58 1.48 -12.63
N PHE A 55 -5.25 2.19 -13.54
CA PHE A 55 -5.09 3.64 -13.68
C PHE A 55 -6.06 4.45 -12.80
N ILE A 56 -7.32 4.01 -12.67
CA ILE A 56 -8.34 4.75 -11.91
C ILE A 56 -7.97 4.81 -10.42
N VAL A 57 -7.48 3.72 -9.83
CA VAL A 57 -7.22 3.68 -8.38
C VAL A 57 -6.14 4.69 -7.96
N PRO A 58 -4.93 4.72 -8.57
CA PRO A 58 -3.92 5.75 -8.26
C PRO A 58 -4.41 7.17 -8.52
N LEU A 59 -5.17 7.41 -9.60
CA LEU A 59 -5.72 8.73 -9.90
C LEU A 59 -6.73 9.18 -8.83
N THR A 60 -7.54 8.26 -8.32
CA THR A 60 -8.50 8.53 -7.23
C THR A 60 -7.78 8.88 -5.94
N ILE A 61 -6.71 8.13 -5.60
CA ILE A 61 -5.88 8.44 -4.42
C ILE A 61 -5.24 9.82 -4.57
N LEU A 62 -4.66 10.13 -5.74
CA LEU A 62 -4.05 11.43 -6.01
C LEU A 62 -5.08 12.57 -5.88
N PHE A 63 -6.27 12.38 -6.43
CA PHE A 63 -7.38 13.33 -6.29
C PHE A 63 -7.70 13.60 -4.81
N PHE A 64 -7.79 12.57 -3.97
CA PHE A 64 -8.06 12.74 -2.55
C PHE A 64 -6.93 13.40 -1.75
N ILE A 65 -5.66 13.17 -2.13
CA ILE A 65 -4.52 13.89 -1.55
C ILE A 65 -4.63 15.39 -1.84
N TYR A 66 -4.89 15.75 -3.10
CA TYR A 66 -5.06 17.16 -3.48
C TYR A 66 -6.30 17.79 -2.86
N LEU A 67 -7.41 17.04 -2.77
CA LEU A 67 -8.61 17.50 -2.07
C LEU A 67 -8.32 17.80 -0.59
N SER A 68 -7.59 16.90 0.10
CA SER A 68 -7.17 17.10 1.49
C SER A 68 -6.31 18.37 1.65
N ASN A 69 -5.39 18.60 0.71
CA ASN A 69 -4.55 19.80 0.68
C ASN A 69 -5.35 21.08 0.43
N ILE A 70 -6.32 21.07 -0.49
CA ILE A 70 -7.19 22.22 -0.74
C ILE A 70 -8.01 22.55 0.51
N LEU A 71 -8.54 21.54 1.20
CA LEU A 71 -9.26 21.75 2.46
C LEU A 71 -8.37 22.38 3.53
N LEU A 72 -7.10 21.97 3.64
CA LEU A 72 -6.13 22.61 4.53
C LEU A 72 -5.84 24.06 4.16
N LEU A 73 -5.71 24.37 2.88
CA LEU A 73 -5.49 25.74 2.42
C LEU A 73 -6.70 26.64 2.72
N ILE A 74 -7.93 26.11 2.53
CA ILE A 74 -9.16 26.80 2.90
C ILE A 74 -9.21 27.02 4.41
N TYR A 75 -8.87 26.00 5.20
CA TYR A 75 -8.81 26.09 6.67
C TYR A 75 -7.80 27.15 7.12
N GLN A 76 -6.59 27.12 6.58
CA GLN A 76 -5.53 28.09 6.88
C GLN A 76 -6.00 29.51 6.61
N ARG A 77 -6.63 29.73 5.45
CA ARG A 77 -7.12 31.04 5.03
C ARG A 77 -8.27 31.53 5.90
N ASN A 78 -9.25 30.68 6.18
CA ASN A 78 -10.46 31.06 6.92
C ASN A 78 -10.19 31.28 8.40
N SER A 79 -9.23 30.55 8.97
CA SER A 79 -8.87 30.64 10.39
C SER A 79 -7.62 31.50 10.63
N GLU A 80 -7.08 32.15 9.59
CA GLU A 80 -5.87 32.98 9.62
C GLU A 80 -4.69 32.33 10.36
N VAL A 81 -4.53 31.01 10.23
CA VAL A 81 -3.57 30.23 11.03
C VAL A 81 -2.14 30.54 10.57
N LYS A 82 -1.36 31.14 11.47
CA LYS A 82 0.09 31.38 11.31
C LYS A 82 0.95 30.58 12.30
N ALA A 83 0.36 29.58 12.96
CA ALA A 83 1.03 28.74 13.94
C ALA A 83 1.94 27.70 13.26
N ASP A 84 2.90 27.19 14.02
CA ASP A 84 3.73 26.05 13.64
C ASP A 84 2.84 24.91 13.08
N PRO A 85 3.13 24.39 11.86
CA PRO A 85 2.40 23.28 11.27
C PRO A 85 2.30 22.03 12.13
N LEU A 86 3.18 21.83 13.14
CA LEU A 86 3.11 20.72 14.09
C LEU A 86 2.30 21.01 15.36
N SER A 87 1.90 22.26 15.58
CA SER A 87 1.13 22.66 16.77
C SER A 87 -0.29 22.07 16.79
N GLU A 88 -0.90 22.05 17.98
CA GLU A 88 -2.27 21.57 18.22
C GLU A 88 -3.35 22.40 17.52
N VAL A 89 -3.02 23.62 17.06
CA VAL A 89 -3.95 24.49 16.32
C VAL A 89 -4.50 23.78 15.08
N TRP A 90 -3.69 22.92 14.47
CA TRP A 90 -4.06 22.14 13.29
C TRP A 90 -4.83 20.86 13.61
N ASP A 91 -5.00 20.47 14.88
CA ASP A 91 -5.60 19.18 15.25
C ASP A 91 -7.01 18.99 14.73
N SER A 92 -7.80 20.06 14.65
CA SER A 92 -9.16 20.00 14.07
C SER A 92 -9.11 19.63 12.59
N ALA A 93 -8.20 20.24 11.84
CA ALA A 93 -8.00 19.95 10.42
C ALA A 93 -7.42 18.54 10.22
N ARG A 94 -6.42 18.15 11.03
CA ARG A 94 -5.86 16.79 11.02
C ARG A 94 -6.91 15.74 11.33
N LYS A 95 -7.77 15.98 12.33
CA LYS A 95 -8.85 15.06 12.70
C LYS A 95 -9.83 14.87 11.54
N THR A 96 -10.14 15.95 10.82
CA THR A 96 -11.02 15.90 9.65
C THR A 96 -10.41 15.06 8.53
N ILE A 97 -9.14 15.32 8.18
CA ILE A 97 -8.41 14.56 7.17
C ILE A 97 -8.25 13.10 7.58
N ALA A 98 -7.82 12.84 8.81
CA ALA A 98 -7.64 11.49 9.34
C ALA A 98 -8.96 10.71 9.36
N SER A 99 -10.07 11.35 9.72
CA SER A 99 -11.39 10.70 9.69
C SER A 99 -11.80 10.32 8.27
N PHE A 100 -11.56 11.21 7.30
CA PHE A 100 -11.82 10.91 5.88
C PHE A 100 -11.01 9.69 5.42
N TRP A 101 -9.71 9.67 5.68
CA TRP A 101 -8.84 8.57 5.26
C TRP A 101 -9.13 7.26 6.01
N ASP A 102 -9.46 7.29 7.31
CA ASP A 102 -9.87 6.09 8.07
C ASP A 102 -11.20 5.50 7.59
N ILE A 103 -12.17 6.35 7.22
CA ILE A 103 -13.42 5.89 6.59
C ILE A 103 -13.13 5.27 5.22
N TYR A 104 -12.34 5.95 4.38
CA TYR A 104 -11.96 5.45 3.07
C TYR A 104 -11.24 4.10 3.17
N ALA A 105 -10.29 3.97 4.10
CA ALA A 105 -9.54 2.75 4.36
C ALA A 105 -10.44 1.56 4.71
N ARG A 106 -11.40 1.76 5.63
CA ARG A 106 -12.32 0.70 6.06
C ARG A 106 -13.32 0.29 4.99
N ILE A 107 -13.89 1.26 4.27
CA ILE A 107 -14.92 0.99 3.27
C ILE A 107 -14.33 0.34 2.03
N TRP A 108 -13.22 0.88 1.51
CA TRP A 108 -12.66 0.44 0.23
C TRP A 108 -11.67 -0.71 0.36
N HIS A 109 -10.90 -0.73 1.44
CA HIS A 109 -9.81 -1.70 1.62
C HIS A 109 -10.03 -2.64 2.81
N GLY A 110 -11.13 -2.52 3.55
CA GLY A 110 -11.36 -3.32 4.76
C GLY A 110 -10.24 -3.15 5.79
N TYR A 111 -9.57 -1.99 5.79
CA TYR A 111 -8.35 -1.80 6.57
C TYR A 111 -8.62 -1.88 8.07
N GLU A 112 -7.85 -2.73 8.74
CA GLU A 112 -7.84 -2.87 10.19
C GLU A 112 -6.44 -2.59 10.74
N LEU A 113 -6.38 -1.91 11.88
CA LEU A 113 -5.13 -1.69 12.58
C LEU A 113 -5.17 -2.43 13.92
N HIS A 114 -4.19 -3.30 14.11
CA HIS A 114 -4.00 -4.12 15.31
C HIS A 114 -2.73 -3.67 16.05
N GLY A 115 -2.59 -3.96 17.34
CA GLY A 115 -1.33 -3.78 18.08
C GLY A 115 -0.95 -2.33 18.42
N VAL A 116 -1.86 -1.37 18.30
CA VAL A 116 -1.61 0.06 18.61
C VAL A 116 -1.19 0.27 20.07
N GLU A 117 -1.63 -0.61 20.96
CA GLU A 117 -1.24 -0.71 22.36
C GLU A 117 0.25 -1.00 22.58
N ASN A 118 0.95 -1.56 21.58
CA ASN A 118 2.38 -1.85 21.67
C ASN A 118 3.27 -0.62 21.44
N LEU A 119 2.69 0.46 20.89
CA LEU A 119 3.42 1.71 20.65
C LEU A 119 3.86 2.33 21.99
N PRO A 120 5.11 2.81 22.09
CA PRO A 120 5.59 3.46 23.32
C PRO A 120 4.78 4.73 23.58
N GLU A 121 4.52 5.05 24.84
CA GLU A 121 3.89 6.33 25.22
C GLU A 121 4.82 7.52 24.93
N GLY A 122 6.13 7.30 25.04
CA GLY A 122 7.17 8.27 24.72
C GLY A 122 7.66 8.22 23.27
N PRO A 123 8.85 8.76 22.98
CA PRO A 123 9.41 8.74 21.63
C PRO A 123 9.74 7.31 21.19
N GLY A 124 9.74 7.11 19.88
CA GLY A 124 9.95 5.79 19.30
C GLY A 124 10.21 5.87 17.81
N ILE A 125 10.90 4.87 17.29
CA ILE A 125 11.17 4.75 15.86
C ILE A 125 10.29 3.64 15.31
N LEU A 126 9.46 3.98 14.35
CA LEU A 126 8.63 3.05 13.62
C LEU A 126 9.30 2.70 12.30
N VAL A 127 9.63 1.43 12.12
CA VAL A 127 10.19 0.91 10.88
C VAL A 127 9.08 0.20 10.13
N TYR A 128 8.90 0.56 8.87
CA TYR A 128 7.82 0.01 8.04
C TYR A 128 8.28 -0.20 6.61
N TYR A 129 7.57 -1.06 5.87
CA TYR A 129 7.89 -1.35 4.48
C TYR A 129 7.38 -0.21 3.57
N HIS A 130 8.07 0.06 2.46
CA HIS A 130 7.57 0.94 1.41
C HIS A 130 6.79 0.16 0.36
N GLY A 131 5.48 0.40 0.26
CA GLY A 131 4.72 0.05 -0.95
C GLY A 131 4.98 1.05 -2.08
N ALA A 132 4.68 0.67 -3.33
CA ALA A 132 4.81 1.59 -4.47
C ALA A 132 4.03 2.91 -4.26
N ILE A 133 2.85 2.80 -3.65
CA ILE A 133 2.07 3.92 -3.12
C ILE A 133 1.80 3.58 -1.64
N PRO A 134 2.41 4.28 -0.67
CA PRO A 134 2.31 3.93 0.76
C PRO A 134 0.97 4.41 1.36
N ILE A 135 -0.14 3.95 0.77
CA ILE A 135 -1.50 4.36 1.13
C ILE A 135 -1.97 3.73 2.44
N ASP A 136 -1.54 2.50 2.68
CA ASP A 136 -1.71 1.78 3.94
C ASP A 136 -1.03 2.50 5.11
N TYR A 137 0.17 3.04 4.87
CA TYR A 137 0.88 3.86 5.85
C TYR A 137 0.12 5.16 6.17
N LEU A 138 -0.52 5.79 5.17
CA LEU A 138 -1.42 6.92 5.40
C LEU A 138 -2.63 6.52 6.27
N TYR A 139 -3.18 5.32 6.09
CA TYR A 139 -4.26 4.80 6.93
C TYR A 139 -3.81 4.57 8.37
N PHE A 140 -2.60 4.02 8.55
CA PHE A 140 -1.97 3.90 9.85
C PHE A 140 -1.84 5.26 10.54
N LEU A 141 -1.27 6.27 9.87
CA LEU A 141 -1.13 7.62 10.43
C LEU A 141 -2.47 8.22 10.84
N SER A 142 -3.48 8.05 9.99
CA SER A 142 -4.83 8.55 10.24
C SER A 142 -5.43 7.92 11.49
N ARG A 143 -5.37 6.59 11.62
CA ARG A 143 -5.87 5.88 12.80
C ARG A 143 -5.08 6.19 14.06
N LEU A 144 -3.75 6.26 13.96
CA LEU A 144 -2.88 6.64 15.07
C LEU A 144 -3.29 7.99 15.64
N PHE A 145 -3.48 8.99 14.76
CA PHE A 145 -3.92 10.31 15.17
C PHE A 145 -5.31 10.29 15.80
N LEU A 146 -6.27 9.56 15.23
CA LEU A 146 -7.63 9.48 15.79
C LEU A 146 -7.68 8.80 17.16
N TRP A 147 -6.88 7.76 17.38
CA TRP A 147 -6.94 6.93 18.58
C TRP A 147 -6.05 7.43 19.71
N LYS A 148 -4.83 7.87 19.37
CA LYS A 148 -3.82 8.30 20.35
C LYS A 148 -3.65 9.81 20.40
N LYS A 149 -4.19 10.56 19.43
CA LYS A 149 -3.94 12.01 19.25
C LYS A 149 -2.44 12.34 19.20
N ARG A 150 -1.67 11.48 18.53
CA ARG A 150 -0.23 11.62 18.38
C ARG A 150 0.15 11.72 16.91
N LEU A 151 1.08 12.61 16.62
CA LEU A 151 1.74 12.70 15.33
C LEU A 151 2.91 11.73 15.27
N CYS A 152 3.10 11.13 14.09
CA CYS A 152 4.28 10.36 13.76
C CYS A 152 5.00 11.07 12.62
N LEU A 153 6.17 11.63 12.92
CA LEU A 153 6.95 12.40 11.97
C LEU A 153 7.59 11.45 10.96
N SER A 154 7.16 11.56 9.72
CA SER A 154 7.41 10.55 8.70
C SER A 154 8.55 10.98 7.79
N VAL A 155 9.59 10.15 7.69
CA VAL A 155 10.70 10.39 6.77
C VAL A 155 10.27 10.03 5.35
N ALA A 156 10.35 11.00 4.45
CA ALA A 156 10.03 10.83 3.03
C ALA A 156 11.20 11.23 2.12
N ASP A 157 11.26 10.63 0.94
CA ASP A 157 12.26 10.98 -0.05
C ASP A 157 12.08 12.43 -0.54
N HIS A 158 13.20 13.07 -0.91
CA HIS A 158 13.25 14.46 -1.38
C HIS A 158 12.32 14.74 -2.56
N PHE A 159 11.98 13.73 -3.38
CA PHE A 159 11.04 13.91 -4.49
C PHE A 159 9.66 14.35 -4.01
N VAL A 160 9.20 13.88 -2.84
CA VAL A 160 7.86 14.17 -2.30
C VAL A 160 7.69 15.67 -2.06
N PHE A 161 8.74 16.34 -1.59
CA PHE A 161 8.77 17.78 -1.34
C PHE A 161 8.83 18.62 -2.61
N ARG A 162 9.09 18.01 -3.77
CA ARG A 162 9.06 18.69 -5.09
C ARG A 162 7.66 18.65 -5.72
N LEU A 163 6.71 17.92 -5.13
CA LEU A 163 5.35 17.85 -5.65
C LEU A 163 4.64 19.20 -5.46
N PRO A 164 4.08 19.77 -6.54
CA PRO A 164 3.53 21.12 -6.50
C PRO A 164 2.29 21.19 -5.60
N GLY A 165 2.28 22.19 -4.72
CA GLY A 165 1.13 22.53 -3.89
C GLY A 165 0.98 21.71 -2.60
N LEU A 166 1.77 20.66 -2.38
CA LEU A 166 1.58 19.75 -1.22
C LEU A 166 2.33 20.16 0.05
N LYS A 167 3.12 21.25 0.01
CA LYS A 167 3.97 21.67 1.14
C LYS A 167 3.21 21.76 2.47
N LEU A 168 2.05 22.43 2.47
CA LEU A 168 1.25 22.60 3.69
C LEU A 168 0.74 21.26 4.23
N LEU A 169 0.23 20.39 3.36
CA LEU A 169 -0.22 19.06 3.75
C LEU A 169 0.91 18.26 4.39
N LEU A 170 2.09 18.24 3.76
CA LEU A 170 3.27 17.52 4.28
C LEU A 170 3.68 18.06 5.65
N GLU A 171 3.78 19.37 5.82
CA GLU A 171 4.15 20.00 7.10
C GLU A 171 3.11 19.71 8.20
N VAL A 172 1.81 19.87 7.91
CA VAL A 172 0.73 19.65 8.89
C VAL A 172 0.60 18.18 9.28
N THR A 173 0.89 17.25 8.37
CA THR A 173 0.87 15.80 8.63
C THR A 173 2.18 15.27 9.21
N GLY A 174 3.20 16.12 9.35
CA GLY A 174 4.48 15.75 9.97
C GLY A 174 5.44 15.00 9.04
N VAL A 175 5.33 15.16 7.73
CA VAL A 175 6.26 14.57 6.77
C VAL A 175 7.51 15.44 6.65
N MET A 176 8.69 14.84 6.84
CA MET A 176 9.99 15.52 6.88
C MET A 176 11.04 14.84 5.98
N PRO A 177 12.06 15.58 5.49
CA PRO A 177 13.15 15.02 4.68
C PRO A 177 13.95 13.95 5.44
N GLY A 178 14.09 14.11 6.76
CA GLY A 178 14.57 13.05 7.65
C GLY A 178 16.08 12.91 7.69
N SER A 179 16.81 14.02 7.84
CA SER A 179 18.22 13.94 8.23
C SER A 179 18.37 13.25 9.61
N ARG A 180 19.56 12.74 9.92
CA ARG A 180 19.84 12.10 11.22
C ARG A 180 19.53 13.07 12.36
N GLU A 181 19.94 14.32 12.20
CA GLU A 181 19.76 15.40 13.17
C GLU A 181 18.28 15.74 13.36
N GLU A 182 17.51 15.85 12.27
CA GLU A 182 16.05 16.07 12.33
C GLU A 182 15.33 14.95 13.08
N CYS A 183 15.68 13.69 12.78
CA CYS A 183 15.11 12.54 13.46
C CYS A 183 15.45 12.54 14.96
N LEU A 184 16.69 12.86 15.32
CA LEU A 184 17.10 12.95 16.72
C LEU A 184 16.38 14.08 17.45
N ILE A 185 16.21 15.25 16.83
CA ILE A 185 15.44 16.37 17.41
C ILE A 185 13.98 15.97 17.61
N ALA A 186 13.36 15.33 16.61
CA ALA A 186 11.99 14.82 16.71
C ALA A 186 11.81 13.86 17.89
N LEU A 187 12.72 12.89 18.02
CA LEU A 187 12.70 11.93 19.13
C LEU A 187 12.93 12.61 20.48
N LYS A 188 13.85 13.58 20.57
CA LYS A 188 14.08 14.37 21.80
C LYS A 188 12.84 15.16 22.23
N ASN A 189 12.04 15.62 21.27
CA ASN A 189 10.78 16.30 21.52
C ASN A 189 9.62 15.35 21.84
N GLY A 190 9.87 14.03 21.98
CA GLY A 190 8.86 13.05 22.36
C GLY A 190 8.00 12.52 21.21
N HIS A 191 8.33 12.86 19.96
CA HIS A 191 7.58 12.39 18.80
C HIS A 191 7.92 10.94 18.46
N LEU A 192 6.97 10.27 17.81
CA LEU A 192 7.27 9.07 17.04
C LEU A 192 7.91 9.51 15.72
N VAL A 193 8.95 8.82 15.28
CA VAL A 193 9.55 8.99 13.94
C VAL A 193 9.35 7.72 13.16
N SER A 194 8.85 7.80 11.93
CA SER A 194 8.76 6.63 11.06
C SER A 194 9.73 6.70 9.91
N VAL A 195 10.26 5.54 9.54
CA VAL A 195 11.21 5.39 8.45
C VAL A 195 10.89 4.12 7.69
N SER A 196 10.80 4.24 6.36
CA SER A 196 10.98 3.09 5.48
C SER A 196 12.46 3.00 5.08
N PRO A 197 13.21 2.02 5.59
CA PRO A 197 14.65 1.95 5.41
C PRO A 197 15.04 1.49 4.00
N GLY A 198 14.12 0.81 3.30
CA GLY A 198 14.26 0.45 1.91
C GLY A 198 13.88 1.55 0.92
N GLY A 199 13.16 2.59 1.35
CA GLY A 199 12.84 3.78 0.54
C GLY A 199 12.37 3.46 -0.88
N VAL A 200 12.82 4.25 -1.87
CA VAL A 200 12.41 4.09 -3.28
C VAL A 200 12.76 2.72 -3.86
N ARG A 201 13.90 2.13 -3.47
CA ARG A 201 14.26 0.77 -3.95
C ARG A 201 13.25 -0.25 -3.47
N GLU A 202 12.88 -0.21 -2.19
CA GLU A 202 11.84 -1.10 -1.66
C GLU A 202 10.50 -0.82 -2.34
N ALA A 203 10.12 0.45 -2.52
CA ALA A 203 8.90 0.81 -3.22
C ALA A 203 8.75 0.19 -4.63
N LEU A 204 9.86 -0.01 -5.34
CA LEU A 204 9.89 -0.58 -6.69
C LEU A 204 9.92 -2.11 -6.73
N PHE A 205 10.41 -2.76 -5.67
CA PHE A 205 10.65 -4.21 -5.64
C PHE A 205 9.85 -4.94 -4.57
N SER A 206 9.09 -4.23 -3.73
CA SER A 206 8.18 -4.81 -2.73
C SER A 206 7.09 -5.62 -3.41
N ASP A 207 6.78 -6.75 -2.80
CA ASP A 207 5.67 -7.62 -3.15
C ASP A 207 4.64 -7.67 -1.99
N GLU A 208 3.64 -8.53 -2.15
CA GLU A 208 2.58 -8.76 -1.16
C GLU A 208 3.07 -9.42 0.14
N SER A 209 4.32 -9.88 0.21
CA SER A 209 4.88 -10.46 1.42
C SER A 209 5.33 -9.40 2.44
N TYR A 210 5.29 -8.12 2.06
CA TYR A 210 5.68 -6.97 2.89
C TYR A 210 7.07 -7.13 3.51
N GLN A 211 7.97 -7.79 2.77
CA GLN A 211 9.33 -7.98 3.20
C GLN A 211 10.12 -6.67 3.15
N LEU A 212 10.80 -6.39 4.26
CA LEU A 212 11.62 -5.21 4.43
C LEU A 212 12.95 -5.41 3.70
N MET A 213 13.26 -4.51 2.78
CA MET A 213 14.39 -4.51 1.87
C MET A 213 15.26 -3.27 2.05
N TRP A 214 15.94 -3.17 3.19
CA TRP A 214 16.85 -2.04 3.47
C TRP A 214 18.28 -2.24 2.96
N GLY A 215 18.70 -3.49 2.69
CA GLY A 215 20.05 -3.82 2.21
C GLY A 215 21.13 -3.32 3.18
N ASN A 216 22.04 -2.48 2.70
CA ASN A 216 23.13 -1.92 3.52
C ASN A 216 22.76 -0.58 4.20
N ARG A 217 21.51 -0.09 4.06
CA ARG A 217 21.09 1.16 4.70
C ARG A 217 20.80 0.93 6.18
N LYS A 218 21.70 1.44 7.03
CA LYS A 218 21.63 1.29 8.49
C LYS A 218 21.44 2.62 9.24
N GLY A 219 21.18 3.72 8.53
CA GLY A 219 21.06 5.06 9.13
C GLY A 219 19.98 5.15 10.21
N PHE A 220 18.82 4.52 9.99
CA PHE A 220 17.73 4.45 10.98
C PHE A 220 18.14 3.72 12.27
N ALA A 221 18.94 2.66 12.14
CA ALA A 221 19.47 1.92 13.29
C ALA A 221 20.49 2.76 14.06
N GLN A 222 21.31 3.55 13.37
CA GLN A 222 22.22 4.48 14.02
C GLN A 222 21.45 5.57 14.77
N VAL A 223 20.40 6.16 14.18
CA VAL A 223 19.50 7.12 14.86
C VAL A 223 18.92 6.49 16.14
N ALA A 224 18.47 5.24 16.07
CA ALA A 224 17.98 4.50 17.23
C ALA A 224 19.05 4.30 18.30
N LEU A 225 20.29 4.02 17.91
CA LEU A 225 21.39 3.87 18.87
C LEU A 225 21.71 5.21 19.54
N ASP A 226 21.85 6.28 18.76
CA ASP A 226 22.20 7.59 19.32
C ASP A 226 21.10 8.11 20.25
N ALA A 227 19.83 7.99 19.85
CA ALA A 227 18.73 8.40 20.72
C ALA A 227 18.63 7.57 22.01
N LYS A 228 19.09 6.30 21.99
CA LYS A 228 19.13 5.43 23.17
C LYS A 228 20.27 5.84 24.09
N VAL A 229 21.47 5.98 23.52
CA VAL A 229 22.70 6.37 24.21
C VAL A 229 22.55 7.74 24.86
N ASP A 230 21.89 8.67 24.17
CA ASP A 230 21.80 10.02 24.66
C ASP A 230 20.66 10.21 25.71
N PHE A 231 19.54 9.46 25.66
CA PHE A 231 18.35 9.88 26.43
C PHE A 231 17.44 8.80 27.08
N LEU A 232 17.45 7.50 26.72
CA LEU A 232 16.38 6.58 27.19
C LEU A 232 16.79 5.10 27.29
N ASP A 233 17.14 4.63 28.48
CA ASP A 233 17.34 3.20 28.75
C ASP A 233 16.03 2.38 28.78
N SER A 234 14.85 3.01 28.83
CA SER A 234 13.59 2.29 29.13
C SER A 234 12.40 2.50 28.16
N CYS A 235 12.45 3.41 27.18
CA CYS A 235 11.24 3.79 26.44
C CYS A 235 11.32 3.73 24.91
N MET A 236 12.51 3.64 24.31
CA MET A 236 12.62 3.60 22.85
C MET A 236 12.46 2.19 22.32
N LYS A 237 11.28 1.92 21.76
CA LYS A 237 11.00 0.69 21.00
C LYS A 237 11.17 0.98 19.51
N VAL A 238 11.99 0.17 18.84
CA VAL A 238 11.95 0.06 17.38
C VAL A 238 10.81 -0.91 17.06
N LEU A 239 9.68 -0.38 16.60
CA LEU A 239 8.56 -1.21 16.20
C LEU A 239 8.64 -1.48 14.70
N ASP A 240 8.47 -2.74 14.33
CA ASP A 240 8.12 -3.11 12.97
C ASP A 240 6.61 -2.98 12.79
N CYS A 241 6.17 -2.22 11.78
CA CYS A 241 4.76 -2.19 11.39
C CYS A 241 4.18 -3.57 11.03
N ARG A 242 5.00 -4.59 10.77
CA ARG A 242 4.51 -5.99 10.68
C ARG A 242 3.90 -6.52 11.97
N LEU A 243 4.24 -5.99 13.15
CA LEU A 243 3.53 -6.32 14.39
C LEU A 243 2.12 -5.73 14.45
N LEU A 244 1.84 -4.72 13.61
CA LEU A 244 0.53 -4.08 13.46
C LEU A 244 -0.27 -4.67 12.27
N LEU A 245 0.39 -5.40 11.36
CA LEU A 245 -0.15 -5.96 10.10
C LEU A 245 0.12 -7.48 9.88
N ARG A 246 0.60 -8.21 10.91
CA ARG A 246 0.90 -9.66 11.01
C ARG A 246 2.13 -10.17 10.20
N MET A 247 3.24 -10.44 10.92
CA MET A 247 4.09 -11.68 10.95
C MET A 247 5.51 -11.35 11.48
N GLU A 248 6.06 -12.25 12.30
CA GLU A 248 7.34 -12.18 13.04
C GLU A 248 8.57 -12.29 12.11
N ASP A 249 9.64 -11.48 12.34
CA ASP A 249 11.06 -11.74 11.93
C ASP A 249 12.01 -10.51 12.08
N PHE A 250 11.51 -9.31 12.37
CA PHE A 250 12.36 -8.10 12.38
C PHE A 250 13.38 -8.01 13.52
N GLN A 251 13.02 -8.47 14.73
CA GLN A 251 13.89 -8.37 15.90
C GLN A 251 15.21 -9.15 15.71
N LEU A 252 15.20 -10.30 15.03
CA LEU A 252 16.38 -11.09 14.74
C LEU A 252 17.34 -10.41 13.74
N ASN A 253 16.80 -9.85 12.66
CA ASN A 253 17.60 -9.14 11.65
C ASN A 253 18.13 -7.79 12.17
N PHE A 254 17.34 -7.10 13.00
CA PHE A 254 17.77 -5.89 13.69
C PHE A 254 18.87 -6.19 14.71
N ALA A 255 18.71 -7.22 15.54
CA ALA A 255 19.74 -7.68 16.48
C ALA A 255 21.01 -8.16 15.77
N HIS A 256 20.92 -8.84 14.62
CA HIS A 256 22.10 -9.21 13.83
C HIS A 256 22.79 -8.00 13.19
N THR A 257 22.03 -6.98 12.80
CA THR A 257 22.56 -5.69 12.31
C THR A 257 23.29 -4.93 13.42
N LEU A 258 22.77 -4.98 14.65
CA LEU A 258 23.37 -4.42 15.86
C LEU A 258 24.48 -5.29 16.43
N GLY A 259 24.47 -6.60 16.16
CA GLY A 259 25.35 -7.63 16.74
C GLY A 259 26.81 -7.58 16.30
N SER A 260 27.20 -6.58 15.50
CA SER A 260 28.61 -6.21 15.35
C SER A 260 29.14 -5.33 16.49
N GLN A 261 28.25 -4.85 17.39
CA GLN A 261 28.58 -4.22 18.66
C GLN A 261 27.59 -4.65 19.75
N SER A 262 27.92 -5.75 20.44
CA SER A 262 27.51 -6.12 21.81
C SER A 262 26.25 -5.45 22.38
N LEU A 263 25.12 -6.15 22.36
CA LEU A 263 24.13 -6.05 23.44
C LEU A 263 23.27 -7.32 23.50
N THR A 264 23.56 -8.12 24.51
CA THR A 264 22.82 -9.30 24.96
C THR A 264 21.38 -8.89 25.30
N ILE A 265 20.40 -9.39 24.55
CA ILE A 265 18.97 -9.27 24.88
C ILE A 265 18.66 -10.43 25.84
N GLN A 266 18.50 -10.14 27.14
CA GLN A 266 17.80 -11.05 28.06
C GLN A 266 16.30 -10.82 27.92
N THR A 267 15.61 -11.96 27.84
CA THR A 267 14.15 -12.20 27.76
C THR A 267 13.34 -11.49 28.83
#